data_AF-A0A2W1N8U4-F1
#
_entry.id   AF-A0A2W1N8U4-F1
#
_cell.length_a   1.000
_cell.length_b   1.000
_cell.length_c   1.000
_cell.angle_alpha   90.00
_cell.angle_beta   90.00
_cell.angle_gamma   90.00
#
_symmetry.space_group_name_H-M   'P 1'
#
loop_
_entity.id
_entity.type
_entity.pdbx_description
1 polymer ?
#
loop_
_entity_poly.entity_id
_entity_poly.type
_entity_poly.pdbx_seq_one_letter_code
_entity_poly.pdbx_strand_id
1 'polypeptide(L)'
;MRTDELHITTTTRGFQVIVFKDQLGEACSLQLSSITDAPCCWFGITAPYLKALGAGGLQDIPLPPGALVASRMHLTQDQVRALLPHLQAFAETGEFAFIAHDG
;
A
#
# COMPACT_ATOMS: atom_id res chain seq x y z
N MET A 1 4.93 13.26 -3.71
CA MET A 1 4.92 13.27 -2.23
C MET A 1 6.29 13.69 -1.77
N ARG A 2 6.38 14.75 -0.98
CA ARG A 2 7.65 15.14 -0.38
C ARG A 2 7.81 14.40 0.96
N THR A 3 9.05 14.17 1.38
CA THR A 3 9.33 13.37 2.61
C THR A 3 8.76 14.03 3.87
N ASP A 4 8.63 15.35 3.88
CA ASP A 4 8.01 16.15 4.94
C ASP A 4 6.47 16.00 5.04
N GLU A 5 5.83 15.37 4.05
CA GLU A 5 4.39 15.04 4.09
C GLU A 5 4.12 13.69 4.79
N LEU A 6 5.18 12.96 5.16
CA LEU A 6 5.06 11.67 5.86
C LEU A 6 4.81 11.89 7.35
N HIS A 7 3.67 11.42 7.84
CA HIS A 7 3.37 11.44 9.27
C HIS A 7 3.73 10.09 9.92
N ILE A 8 4.55 10.12 10.98
CA ILE A 8 4.98 8.92 11.70
C ILE A 8 4.19 8.78 13.00
N THR A 9 3.63 7.59 13.23
CA THR A 9 2.93 7.22 14.46
C THR A 9 3.31 5.79 14.89
N THR A 10 2.71 5.29 15.97
CA THR A 10 2.94 3.93 16.48
C THR A 10 1.62 3.24 16.80
N THR A 11 1.55 1.93 16.55
CA THR A 11 0.45 1.09 17.01
C THR A 11 0.51 0.90 18.54
N THR A 12 -0.59 0.46 19.15
CA THR A 12 -0.63 0.09 20.58
C THR A 12 0.36 -1.02 20.95
N ARG A 13 0.83 -1.80 19.97
CA ARG A 13 1.86 -2.85 20.14
C ARG A 13 3.29 -2.35 19.89
N GLY A 14 3.49 -1.05 19.66
CA GLY A 14 4.81 -0.44 19.47
C GLY A 14 5.37 -0.48 18.04
N PHE A 15 4.63 -1.01 17.06
CA PHE A 15 5.07 -0.97 15.66
C PHE A 15 4.94 0.43 15.06
N GLN A 16 5.98 0.89 14.36
CA GLN A 16 5.96 2.15 13.62
C GLN A 16 4.98 2.09 12.43
N VAL A 17 4.32 3.21 12.17
CA VAL A 17 3.42 3.42 11.05
C VAL A 17 3.73 4.75 10.40
N ILE A 18 3.91 4.76 9.09
CA ILE A 18 3.99 5.96 8.26
C ILE A 18 2.64 6.12 7.57
N VAL A 19 2.03 7.29 7.67
CA VAL A 19 0.74 7.64 7.07
C VAL A 19 0.95 8.72 6.02
N PHE A 20 0.29 8.58 4.88
CA PHE A 20 0.36 9.52 3.75
C PHE A 20 -0.91 9.46 2.90
N LYS A 21 -1.03 10.35 1.91
CA LYS A 21 -2.09 10.31 0.90
C LYS A 21 -1.53 10.00 -0.48
N ASP A 22 -2.26 9.24 -1.28
CA ASP A 22 -1.92 9.05 -2.70
C ASP A 22 -2.36 10.27 -3.55
N GLN A 23 -2.19 10.18 -4.88
CA GLN A 23 -2.57 11.26 -5.81
C GLN A 23 -4.08 11.45 -5.95
N LEU A 24 -4.88 10.45 -5.55
CA LEU A 24 -6.34 10.54 -5.51
C LEU A 24 -6.84 11.05 -4.13
N GLY A 25 -5.92 11.30 -3.19
CA GLY A 25 -6.22 11.76 -1.84
C GLY A 25 -6.59 10.62 -0.88
N GLU A 26 -6.46 9.37 -1.30
CA GLU A 26 -6.78 8.19 -0.48
C GLU A 26 -5.80 8.04 0.67
N ALA A 27 -6.30 7.66 1.85
CA ALA A 27 -5.49 7.48 3.04
C ALA A 27 -4.69 6.17 2.97
N CYS A 28 -3.36 6.27 2.91
CA CYS A 28 -2.44 5.14 2.78
C CYS A 28 -1.54 5.01 4.01
N SER A 29 -1.00 3.80 4.23
CA SER A 29 -0.02 3.58 5.29
C SER A 29 1.01 2.50 4.97
N LEU A 30 2.22 2.70 5.50
CA LEU A 30 3.29 1.71 5.60
C LEU A 30 3.52 1.39 7.08
N GLN A 31 3.30 0.15 7.49
CA GLN A 31 3.33 -0.26 8.90
C GLN A 31 4.25 -1.46 9.10
N LEU A 32 5.09 -1.41 10.13
CA LEU A 32 5.87 -2.57 10.56
C LEU A 32 4.97 -3.67 11.14
N SER A 33 5.33 -4.92 10.85
CA SER A 33 4.64 -6.12 11.28
C SER A 33 5.63 -7.28 11.38
N SER A 34 5.16 -8.42 11.86
CA SER A 34 5.89 -9.67 11.78
C SER A 34 4.92 -10.85 11.66
N ILE A 35 5.39 -11.91 11.00
CA ILE A 35 4.90 -13.27 11.20
C ILE A 35 5.89 -14.01 12.11
N THR A 36 5.57 -15.23 12.53
CA THR A 36 6.36 -16.00 13.53
C THR A 36 7.87 -15.96 13.27
N ASP A 37 8.29 -16.16 12.02
CA ASP A 37 9.71 -16.34 11.68
C ASP A 37 10.28 -15.23 10.78
N ALA A 38 9.51 -14.17 10.49
CA ALA A 38 9.99 -13.12 9.59
C ALA A 38 9.39 -11.73 9.88
N PRO A 39 10.20 -10.66 9.76
CA PRO A 39 9.70 -9.29 9.71
C PRO A 39 8.89 -9.07 8.43
N CYS A 40 7.81 -8.31 8.55
CA CYS A 40 6.91 -7.97 7.45
C CYS A 40 6.52 -6.50 7.52
N CYS A 41 5.92 -5.98 6.46
CA CYS A 41 5.22 -4.72 6.50
C CYS A 41 3.84 -4.81 5.85
N TRP A 42 2.93 -3.95 6.29
CA TRP A 42 1.68 -3.69 5.60
C TRP A 42 1.81 -2.43 4.76
N PHE A 43 1.48 -2.51 3.47
CA PHE A 43 1.55 -1.37 2.55
C PHE A 43 0.27 -1.27 1.70
N GLY A 44 -0.37 -0.09 1.67
CA GLY A 44 -1.54 0.17 0.83
C GLY A 44 -2.57 1.13 1.44
N ILE A 45 -3.77 1.13 0.86
CA ILE A 45 -4.90 1.97 1.29
C ILE A 45 -5.44 1.46 2.63
N THR A 46 -5.61 2.37 3.59
CA THR A 46 -6.01 2.05 4.97
C THR A 46 -7.53 1.96 5.12
N ALA A 47 -8.28 2.75 4.36
CA ALA A 47 -9.74 2.82 4.43
C ALA A 47 -10.34 2.70 3.01
N PRO A 48 -10.26 1.52 2.39
CA PRO A 48 -10.81 1.32 1.05
C PRO A 48 -12.33 1.47 1.07
N TYR A 49 -12.88 1.97 -0.03
CA TYR A 49 -14.32 1.94 -0.28
C TYR A 49 -14.62 1.21 -1.58
N LEU A 50 -15.84 0.70 -1.69
CA LEU A 50 -16.35 0.10 -2.92
C LEU A 50 -17.33 1.07 -3.56
N LYS A 51 -17.12 1.36 -4.85
CA LYS A 51 -18.06 2.14 -5.66
C LYS A 51 -18.46 1.34 -6.90
N ALA A 52 -19.73 1.46 -7.28
CA ALA A 52 -20.24 0.99 -8.56
C ALA A 52 -20.62 2.18 -9.44
N LEU A 53 -20.45 2.05 -10.75
CA LEU A 53 -21.01 3.00 -11.70
C LEU A 53 -22.49 2.70 -11.88
N GLY A 54 -23.35 3.58 -11.36
CA GLY A 54 -24.79 3.54 -11.55
C GLY A 54 -25.25 4.59 -12.57
N ALA A 55 -26.56 4.64 -12.82
CA ALA A 55 -27.18 5.61 -13.74
C ALA A 55 -26.93 7.08 -13.36
N GLY A 56 -26.58 7.36 -12.10
CA GLY A 56 -26.26 8.70 -11.58
C GLY A 56 -24.77 8.93 -11.31
N GLY A 57 -23.87 8.11 -11.84
CA GLY A 57 -22.42 8.18 -11.58
C GLY A 57 -21.94 7.18 -10.54
N LEU A 58 -20.78 7.45 -9.94
CA LEU A 58 -20.17 6.58 -8.94
C LEU A 58 -20.97 6.64 -7.63
N GLN A 59 -21.41 5.48 -7.14
CA GLN A 59 -22.21 5.33 -5.92
C GLN A 59 -21.54 4.33 -4.98
N ASP A 60 -21.57 4.62 -3.68
CA ASP A 60 -21.02 3.72 -2.67
C ASP A 60 -21.81 2.41 -2.59
N ILE A 61 -21.08 1.30 -2.48
CA ILE A 61 -21.64 -0.03 -2.29
C ILE A 61 -21.64 -0.34 -0.80
N PRO A 62 -22.81 -0.52 -0.15
CA PRO A 62 -22.85 -0.92 1.25
C PRO A 62 -22.26 -2.32 1.41
N LEU A 63 -21.36 -2.46 2.38
CA LEU A 63 -20.80 -3.75 2.76
C LEU A 63 -21.73 -4.48 3.74
N PRO A 64 -21.89 -5.81 3.62
CA PRO A 64 -22.58 -6.60 4.64
C PRO A 64 -21.92 -6.41 6.02
N PRO A 65 -22.70 -6.49 7.12
CA PRO A 65 -22.13 -6.42 8.47
C PRO A 65 -21.00 -7.45 8.66
N GLY A 66 -19.84 -6.97 9.12
CA GLY A 66 -18.65 -7.80 9.35
C GLY A 66 -17.81 -8.11 8.09
N ALA A 67 -18.21 -7.65 6.91
CA ALA A 67 -17.37 -7.77 5.72
C ALA A 67 -16.11 -6.90 5.84
N LEU A 68 -15.00 -7.44 5.34
CA LEU A 68 -13.71 -6.75 5.27
C LEU A 68 -13.29 -6.62 3.81
N VAL A 69 -12.71 -5.48 3.44
CA VAL A 69 -12.09 -5.27 2.14
C VAL A 69 -10.58 -5.34 2.33
N ALA A 70 -9.95 -6.34 1.72
CA ALA A 70 -8.50 -6.45 1.71
C ALA A 70 -7.91 -5.40 0.75
N SER A 71 -7.22 -4.40 1.30
CA SER A 71 -6.66 -3.27 0.54
C SER A 71 -5.19 -3.00 0.80
N ARG A 72 -4.55 -3.84 1.63
CA ARG A 72 -3.15 -3.72 2.02
C ARG A 72 -2.42 -5.02 1.72
N MET A 73 -1.18 -4.90 1.29
CA MET A 73 -0.28 -6.02 1.06
C MET A 73 0.49 -6.32 2.34
N HIS A 74 0.55 -7.59 2.76
CA HIS A 74 1.48 -8.06 3.79
C HIS A 74 2.73 -8.59 3.11
N LEU A 75 3.81 -7.82 3.17
CA LEU A 75 5.03 -8.11 2.42
C LEU A 75 6.14 -8.54 3.36
N THR A 76 6.78 -9.64 3.03
CA THR A 76 8.06 -10.08 3.61
C THR A 76 9.22 -9.22 3.09
N GLN A 77 10.37 -9.25 3.76
CA GLN A 77 11.57 -8.57 3.27
C GLN A 77 12.02 -9.04 1.88
N ASP A 78 11.86 -10.32 1.56
CA ASP A 78 12.26 -10.85 0.25
C ASP A 78 11.37 -10.32 -0.88
N GLN A 79 10.06 -10.23 -0.63
CA GLN A 79 9.13 -9.60 -1.57
C GLN A 79 9.44 -8.12 -1.77
N VAL A 80 9.75 -7.39 -0.70
CA VAL A 80 10.18 -5.99 -0.80
C VAL A 80 11.46 -5.88 -1.63
N ARG A 81 12.45 -6.74 -1.40
CA ARG A 81 13.70 -6.76 -2.19
C ARG A 81 13.45 -7.01 -3.68
N ALA A 82 12.50 -7.87 -4.03
CA ALA A 82 12.11 -8.11 -5.41
C ALA A 82 11.42 -6.90 -6.06
N LEU A 83 10.65 -6.12 -5.29
CA LEU A 83 9.94 -4.93 -5.80
C LEU A 83 10.84 -3.70 -5.93
N LEU A 84 11.84 -3.54 -5.04
CA LEU A 84 12.66 -2.34 -4.94
C LEU A 84 13.35 -1.92 -6.26
N PRO A 85 13.96 -2.81 -7.06
CA PRO A 85 14.57 -2.40 -8.33
C PRO A 85 13.58 -1.75 -9.29
N HIS A 86 12.35 -2.27 -9.37
CA HIS A 86 11.31 -1.70 -10.21
C HIS A 86 10.82 -0.34 -9.68
N LEU A 87 10.62 -0.22 -8.36
CA LEU A 87 10.18 1.03 -7.74
C LEU A 87 11.25 2.13 -7.84
N GLN A 88 12.53 1.77 -7.70
CA GLN A 88 13.65 2.70 -7.87
C GLN A 88 13.73 3.18 -9.32
N ALA A 89 13.68 2.29 -10.30
CA ALA A 89 13.66 2.66 -11.71
C ALA A 89 12.48 3.57 -12.05
N PHE A 90 11.29 3.29 -11.49
CA PHE A 90 10.12 4.13 -11.70
C PHE A 90 10.30 5.54 -11.10
N ALA A 91 10.88 5.63 -9.90
CA ALA A 91 11.16 6.92 -9.26
C ALA A 91 12.16 7.78 -10.06
N GLU A 92 13.09 7.15 -10.77
CA GLU A 92 14.14 7.81 -11.56
C GLU A 92 13.70 8.13 -12.99
N THR A 93 12.92 7.24 -13.62
CA THR A 93 12.68 7.25 -15.07
C THR A 93 11.22 7.28 -15.48
N GLY A 94 10.29 6.92 -14.58
CA GLY A 94 8.88 6.68 -14.90
C GLY A 94 8.57 5.29 -15.46
N GLU A 95 9.58 4.42 -15.63
CA GLU A 95 9.44 3.07 -16.17
C GLU A 95 9.89 2.01 -15.15
N PHE A 96 9.38 0.78 -15.24
CA PHE A 96 9.88 -0.33 -14.42
C PHE A 96 11.16 -0.93 -14.99
N ALA A 97 12.04 -1.41 -14.09
CA ALA A 97 13.22 -2.16 -14.49
C ALA A 97 12.79 -3.52 -15.08
N PHE A 98 12.82 -3.70 -16.40
CA PHE A 98 12.67 -5.02 -16.99
C PHE A 98 14.05 -5.63 -17.22
N ILE A 99 14.31 -6.80 -16.65
CA ILE A 99 15.44 -7.60 -17.10
C ILE A 99 15.00 -8.20 -18.43
N ALA A 100 15.61 -7.77 -19.53
CA ALA A 100 15.50 -8.50 -20.79
C ALA A 100 16.07 -9.90 -20.52
N HIS A 101 15.20 -10.91 -20.50
CA HIS A 101 15.66 -12.28 -20.66
C HIS A 101 15.99 -12.42 -22.14
N ASP A 102 17.26 -12.16 -22.49
CA ASP A 102 17.80 -12.59 -23.77
C ASP A 102 17.66 -14.12 -23.81
N GLY A 103 16.83 -14.60 -24.74
CA GLY A 103 16.61 -16.02 -24.99
C GLY A 103 17.79 -16.69 -25.69
#